data_AF-A0A8T4Z7M0-F1
#
_entry.id   AF-A0A8T4Z7M0-F1
#
_cell.length_a   1.000
_cell.length_b   1.000
_cell.length_c   1.000
_cell.angle_alpha   90.00
_cell.angle_beta   90.00
_cell.angle_gamma   90.00
#
_symmetry.space_group_name_H-M   'P 1'
#
loop_
_entity.id
_entity.type
_entity.pdbx_description
1 polymer ?
#
loop_
_entity_poly.entity_id
_entity_poly.type
_entity_poly.pdbx_seq_one_letter_code
_entity_poly.pdbx_strand_id
1 'polypeptide(L)'
;MYWIGIGMGSGVCSEAEKVWALRLIREARVDLGLAQQTKSLNEARDLLLMTLRKAELAVSHALGYSEYIDFAIDEAVDAGIGESQPSVRIIMKIREAARRLAALEHVYSKETMLELGESILESANHIVEAVVN
;
A
#
# COMPACT_ATOMS: atom_id res chain seq x y z
N MET A 1 1.10 5.83 -38.57
CA MET A 1 1.19 6.76 -37.43
C MET A 1 0.07 6.38 -36.48
N TYR A 2 0.33 5.40 -35.60
CA TYR A 2 -0.67 4.87 -34.68
C TYR A 2 -0.68 5.72 -33.41
N TRP A 3 -1.78 6.41 -33.18
CA TRP A 3 -2.08 7.07 -31.92
C TRP A 3 -2.37 5.98 -30.89
N ILE A 4 -1.41 5.72 -30.00
CA ILE A 4 -1.65 4.93 -28.80
C ILE A 4 -2.41 5.86 -27.86
N GLY A 5 -3.72 5.68 -27.81
CA GLY A 5 -4.55 6.31 -26.79
C GLY A 5 -4.08 5.80 -25.44
N ILE A 6 -3.30 6.61 -24.71
CA ILE A 6 -3.14 6.46 -23.28
C ILE A 6 -4.54 6.69 -22.72
N GLY A 7 -5.23 5.60 -22.43
CA GLY A 7 -6.47 5.64 -21.67
C GLY A 7 -6.15 6.28 -20.33
N MET A 8 -6.45 7.56 -20.19
CA MET A 8 -6.60 8.17 -18.88
C MET A 8 -7.67 7.36 -18.17
N GLY A 9 -7.25 6.49 -17.25
CA GLY A 9 -8.11 5.56 -16.53
C GLY A 9 -9.24 6.32 -15.87
N SER A 10 -10.44 6.20 -16.44
CA SER A 10 -11.68 6.46 -15.74
C SER A 10 -11.78 5.40 -14.66
N GLY A 11 -11.37 5.74 -13.43
CA GLY A 11 -11.26 4.82 -12.31
C GLY A 11 -12.54 4.02 -12.07
N VAL A 12 -12.55 2.79 -12.55
CA VAL A 12 -13.40 1.70 -12.08
C VAL A 12 -12.52 0.47 -12.11
N CYS A 13 -12.04 0.08 -10.94
CA CYS A 13 -11.31 -1.17 -10.69
C CYS A 13 -12.08 -2.36 -11.30
N SER A 14 -11.40 -3.15 -12.12
CA SER A 14 -11.94 -4.36 -12.74
C SER A 14 -12.28 -5.42 -11.68
N GLU A 15 -13.17 -6.36 -12.01
CA GLU A 15 -13.49 -7.47 -11.07
C GLU A 15 -12.24 -8.27 -10.66
N ALA A 16 -11.26 -8.41 -11.58
CA ALA A 16 -9.99 -9.04 -11.26
C ALA A 16 -9.20 -8.23 -10.21
N GLU A 17 -9.14 -6.90 -10.37
CA GLU A 17 -8.48 -6.02 -9.42
C GLU A 17 -9.17 -5.99 -8.05
N LYS A 18 -10.51 -6.06 -8.01
CA LYS A 18 -11.27 -6.17 -6.75
C LYS A 18 -10.89 -7.43 -5.98
N VAL A 19 -10.82 -8.57 -6.66
CA VAL A 19 -10.41 -9.85 -6.05
C VAL A 19 -8.99 -9.76 -5.50
N TRP A 20 -8.07 -9.15 -6.25
CA TRP A 20 -6.69 -8.93 -5.80
C TRP A 20 -6.62 -8.00 -4.58
N ALA A 21 -7.34 -6.89 -4.59
CA ALA A 21 -7.38 -5.95 -3.47
C ALA A 21 -7.83 -6.64 -2.17
N LEU A 22 -8.95 -7.37 -2.21
CA LEU A 22 -9.47 -8.11 -1.06
C LEU A 22 -8.51 -9.21 -0.58
N ARG A 23 -7.87 -9.92 -1.52
CA ARG A 23 -6.87 -10.94 -1.19
C ARG A 23 -5.68 -10.34 -0.47
N LEU A 24 -5.14 -9.23 -0.98
CA LEU A 24 -3.96 -8.57 -0.43
C LEU A 24 -4.22 -8.01 0.98
N ILE A 25 -5.41 -7.48 1.26
CA ILE A 25 -5.80 -7.10 2.63
C ILE A 25 -5.79 -8.30 3.58
N ARG A 26 -6.32 -9.46 3.16
CA ARG A 26 -6.32 -10.67 4.00
C ARG A 26 -4.90 -11.15 4.28
N GLU A 27 -4.04 -11.17 3.25
CA GLU A 27 -2.64 -11.54 3.41
C GLU A 27 -1.87 -10.54 4.30
N ALA A 28 -2.16 -9.25 4.21
CA ALA A 28 -1.57 -8.23 5.09
C ALA A 28 -2.00 -8.41 6.55
N ARG A 29 -3.28 -8.75 6.80
CA ARG A 29 -3.77 -9.08 8.16
C ARG A 29 -3.06 -10.29 8.75
N VAL A 30 -2.74 -11.30 7.93
CA VAL A 30 -1.96 -12.47 8.37
C VAL A 30 -0.55 -12.05 8.80
N ASP A 31 0.15 -11.25 7.99
CA ASP A 31 1.50 -10.78 8.31
C ASP A 31 1.53 -9.93 9.59
N LEU A 32 0.55 -9.04 9.78
CA LEU A 32 0.41 -8.25 11.01
C LEU A 32 0.19 -9.14 12.23
N GLY A 33 -0.67 -10.17 12.11
CA GLY A 33 -0.91 -11.13 13.18
C GLY A 33 0.35 -11.91 13.56
N LEU A 34 1.20 -12.25 12.59
CA LEU A 34 2.51 -12.86 12.85
C LEU A 34 3.47 -11.87 13.53
N ALA A 35 3.48 -10.60 13.09
CA ALA A 35 4.31 -9.55 13.70
C ALA A 35 3.95 -9.31 15.18
N GLN A 36 2.67 -9.37 15.51
CA GLN A 36 2.19 -9.27 16.89
C GLN A 36 2.72 -10.43 17.75
N GLN A 37 2.76 -11.65 17.20
CA GLN A 37 3.15 -12.86 17.93
C GLN A 37 4.65 -13.06 18.11
N THR A 38 5.49 -12.61 17.17
CA THR A 38 6.94 -12.80 17.28
C THR A 38 7.55 -12.05 18.47
N LYS A 39 8.58 -12.60 19.09
CA LYS A 39 9.37 -11.92 20.13
C LYS A 39 10.51 -11.09 19.56
N SER A 40 10.92 -11.35 18.32
CA SER A 40 12.03 -10.68 17.67
C SER A 40 11.58 -9.33 17.10
N LEU A 41 12.28 -8.25 17.48
CA LEU A 41 12.00 -6.92 16.96
C LEU A 41 12.27 -6.82 15.45
N ASN A 42 13.35 -7.45 14.98
CA ASN A 42 13.69 -7.45 13.56
C ASN A 42 12.67 -8.24 12.74
N GLU A 43 12.24 -9.41 13.24
CA GLU A 43 11.23 -10.22 12.56
C GLU A 43 9.87 -9.50 12.54
N ALA A 44 9.49 -8.84 13.64
CA ALA A 44 8.28 -8.02 13.68
C ALA A 44 8.35 -6.90 12.64
N ARG A 45 9.50 -6.23 12.52
CA ARG A 45 9.72 -5.19 11.52
C ARG A 45 9.60 -5.73 10.10
N ASP A 46 10.21 -6.86 9.79
CA ASP A 46 10.17 -7.45 8.45
C ASP A 46 8.74 -7.85 8.07
N LEU A 47 7.98 -8.45 8.99
CA LEU A 47 6.56 -8.78 8.81
C LEU A 47 5.70 -7.53 8.64
N LEU A 48 6.00 -6.45 9.36
CA LEU A 48 5.32 -5.17 9.19
C LEU A 48 5.63 -4.52 7.84
N LEU A 49 6.87 -4.62 7.34
CA LEU A 49 7.19 -4.16 5.99
C LEU A 49 6.40 -4.92 4.92
N MET A 50 6.23 -6.23 5.09
CA MET A 50 5.37 -7.04 4.21
C MET A 50 3.90 -6.66 4.32
N THR A 51 3.42 -6.38 5.54
CA THR A 51 2.07 -5.87 5.80
C THR A 51 1.81 -4.57 5.03
N LEU A 52 2.71 -3.59 5.17
CA LEU A 52 2.58 -2.28 4.53
C LEU A 52 2.66 -2.39 3.00
N ARG A 53 3.55 -3.24 2.48
CA ARG A 53 3.64 -3.47 1.03
C ARG A 53 2.36 -4.09 0.46
N LYS A 54 1.77 -5.08 1.14
CA LYS A 54 0.51 -5.68 0.71
C LYS A 54 -0.66 -4.70 0.82
N ALA A 55 -0.68 -3.86 1.86
CA ALA A 55 -1.68 -2.80 2.01
C ALA A 55 -1.58 -1.75 0.88
N GLU A 56 -0.36 -1.34 0.51
CA GLU A 56 -0.10 -0.46 -0.64
C GLU A 56 -0.67 -1.08 -1.93
N LEU A 57 -0.30 -2.32 -2.22
CA LEU A 57 -0.76 -3.03 -3.42
C LEU A 57 -2.29 -3.19 -3.44
N ALA A 58 -2.90 -3.48 -2.29
CA ALA A 58 -4.35 -3.60 -2.20
C ALA A 58 -5.06 -2.29 -2.59
N VAL A 59 -4.56 -1.16 -2.10
CA VAL A 59 -5.07 0.17 -2.45
C VAL A 59 -4.82 0.49 -3.92
N SER A 60 -3.64 0.16 -4.46
CA SER A 60 -3.35 0.34 -5.88
C SER A 60 -4.32 -0.45 -6.77
N HIS A 61 -4.61 -1.70 -6.45
CA HIS A 61 -5.60 -2.51 -7.15
C HIS A 61 -7.01 -1.92 -7.01
N ALA A 62 -7.45 -1.58 -5.81
CA ALA A 62 -8.78 -1.01 -5.58
C ALA A 62 -8.98 0.30 -6.35
N LEU A 63 -7.94 1.11 -6.51
CA LEU A 63 -8.02 2.40 -7.20
C LEU A 63 -7.79 2.28 -8.72
N GLY A 64 -7.51 1.08 -9.26
CA GLY A 64 -7.24 0.88 -10.69
C GLY A 64 -5.84 1.34 -11.13
N TYR A 65 -4.90 1.45 -10.18
CA TYR A 65 -3.50 1.80 -10.43
C TYR A 65 -2.58 0.58 -10.26
N SER A 66 -3.10 -0.63 -10.45
CA SER A 66 -2.33 -1.88 -10.29
C SER A 66 -1.14 -1.98 -11.25
N GLU A 67 -1.26 -1.35 -12.42
CA GLU A 67 -0.23 -1.25 -13.46
C GLU A 67 0.82 -0.15 -13.21
N TYR A 68 0.61 0.70 -12.20
CA TYR A 68 1.62 1.67 -11.76
C TYR A 68 2.66 0.94 -10.91
N ILE A 69 3.61 0.30 -11.60
CA ILE A 69 4.83 -0.27 -11.04
C ILE A 69 5.56 0.82 -10.25
N ASP A 70 6.34 0.44 -9.23
CA ASP A 70 7.08 1.33 -8.33
C ASP A 70 7.73 2.54 -9.04
N PHE A 71 8.30 2.32 -10.23
CA PHE A 71 8.93 3.33 -11.09
C PHE A 71 7.99 4.42 -11.62
N ALA A 72 6.78 4.07 -12.06
CA ALA A 72 5.83 5.04 -12.62
C ALA A 72 5.25 5.98 -11.55
N ILE A 73 5.14 5.49 -10.31
CA ILE A 73 4.73 6.30 -9.16
C ILE A 73 5.85 7.26 -8.77
N ASP A 74 7.09 6.77 -8.71
CA ASP A 74 8.24 7.61 -8.39
C ASP A 74 8.47 8.68 -9.48
N GLU A 75 8.35 8.34 -10.77
CA GLU A 75 8.44 9.27 -11.89
C GLU A 75 7.26 10.29 -11.92
N ALA A 76 6.03 9.86 -11.64
CA ALA A 76 4.89 10.77 -11.55
C ALA A 76 5.03 11.77 -10.39
N VAL A 77 5.70 11.37 -9.30
CA VAL A 77 6.01 12.23 -8.16
C VAL A 77 7.14 13.20 -8.50
N ASP A 78 8.21 12.71 -9.13
CA ASP A 78 9.33 13.55 -9.59
C ASP A 78 8.86 14.60 -10.62
N ALA A 79 7.84 14.27 -11.42
CA ALA A 79 7.19 15.19 -12.34
C ALA A 79 6.18 16.16 -11.67
N GLY A 80 5.96 16.06 -10.36
CA GLY A 80 5.00 16.88 -9.61
C GLY A 80 3.51 16.53 -9.85
N ILE A 81 3.24 15.47 -10.61
CA ILE A 81 1.88 15.04 -11.00
C ILE A 81 1.26 14.18 -9.89
N GLY A 82 2.06 13.37 -9.19
CA GLY A 82 1.61 12.47 -8.13
C GLY A 82 1.05 13.19 -6.91
N GLU A 83 1.50 14.42 -6.64
CA GLU A 83 0.92 15.27 -5.60
C GLU A 83 -0.41 15.90 -5.99
N SER A 84 -0.84 15.86 -7.25
CA SER A 84 -2.12 16.45 -7.67
C SER A 84 -3.27 15.45 -7.58
N GLN A 85 -3.00 14.15 -7.76
CA GLN A 85 -4.02 13.10 -7.70
C GLN A 85 -4.19 12.51 -6.28
N PRO A 86 -5.40 12.58 -5.67
CA PRO A 86 -5.63 12.06 -4.33
C PRO A 86 -5.31 10.57 -4.16
N SER A 87 -5.61 9.75 -5.17
CA SER A 87 -5.35 8.30 -5.21
C SER A 87 -3.86 7.99 -5.11
N VAL A 88 -3.05 8.64 -5.94
CA VAL A 88 -1.58 8.49 -5.94
C VAL A 88 -0.97 8.97 -4.62
N ARG A 89 -1.47 10.08 -4.06
CA ARG A 89 -1.01 10.56 -2.74
C ARG A 89 -1.23 9.55 -1.62
N ILE A 90 -2.35 8.82 -1.63
CA ILE A 90 -2.63 7.79 -0.61
C ILE A 90 -1.59 6.66 -0.70
N ILE A 91 -1.37 6.12 -1.90
CA ILE A 91 -0.41 5.04 -2.14
C ILE A 91 0.99 5.48 -1.67
N MET A 92 1.39 6.70 -2.01
CA MET A 92 2.66 7.28 -1.60
C MET A 92 2.82 7.43 -0.09
N LYS A 93 1.76 7.76 0.65
CA LYS A 93 1.81 7.84 2.11
C LYS A 93 2.06 6.49 2.75
N ILE A 94 1.49 5.41 2.21
CA ILE A 94 1.75 4.04 2.69
C ILE A 94 3.21 3.67 2.42
N ARG A 95 3.71 3.94 1.20
CA ARG A 95 5.11 3.68 0.81
C ARG A 95 6.10 4.46 1.68
N GLU A 96 5.80 5.73 1.97
CA GLU A 96 6.61 6.57 2.84
C GLU A 96 6.67 6.02 4.28
N ALA A 97 5.55 5.53 4.81
CA ALA A 97 5.53 4.87 6.10
C ALA A 97 6.39 3.60 6.10
N ALA A 98 6.35 2.79 5.03
CA ALA A 98 7.19 1.62 4.87
C ALA A 98 8.69 1.98 4.81
N ARG A 99 9.06 3.03 4.06
CA ARG A 99 10.44 3.54 4.00
C ARG A 99 10.94 4.00 5.36
N ARG A 100 10.11 4.75 6.10
CA ARG A 100 10.44 5.17 7.47
C ARG A 100 10.63 3.96 8.36
N LEU A 101 9.73 2.98 8.32
CA LEU A 101 9.86 1.76 9.11
C LEU A 101 11.16 0.98 8.78
N ALA A 102 11.53 0.91 7.50
CA ALA A 102 12.75 0.23 7.05
C ALA A 102 14.03 0.97 7.49
N ALA A 103 14.03 2.30 7.43
CA ALA A 103 15.19 3.14 7.74
C ALA A 103 15.50 3.22 9.25
N LEU A 104 14.56 2.80 10.11
CA LEU A 104 14.69 2.95 11.55
C LEU A 104 15.19 1.65 12.18
N GLU A 105 16.51 1.47 12.16
CA GLU A 105 17.14 0.59 13.13
C GLU A 105 17.08 1.26 14.51
N HIS A 106 16.32 0.66 15.43
CA HIS A 106 16.31 0.94 16.88
C HIS A 106 15.61 2.21 17.41
N VAL A 107 14.89 2.98 16.60
CA VAL A 107 14.23 4.22 17.08
C VAL A 107 12.85 3.98 17.71
N TYR A 108 12.10 3.00 17.23
CA TYR A 108 10.75 2.70 17.74
C TYR A 108 10.69 1.39 18.52
N SER A 109 9.83 1.36 19.54
CA SER A 109 9.46 0.12 20.22
C SER A 109 8.68 -0.78 19.27
N LYS A 110 8.67 -2.10 19.55
CA LYS A 110 7.82 -3.05 18.80
C LYS A 110 6.35 -2.59 18.81
N GLU A 111 5.87 -2.12 19.95
CA GLU A 111 4.49 -1.64 20.12
C GLU A 111 4.16 -0.48 19.19
N THR A 112 5.00 0.56 19.15
CA THR A 112 4.80 1.70 18.23
C THR A 112 4.81 1.28 16.76
N MET A 113 5.68 0.34 16.38
CA MET A 113 5.70 -0.19 15.02
C MET A 113 4.42 -0.98 14.68
N LEU A 114 3.89 -1.76 15.64
CA LEU A 114 2.65 -2.50 15.48
C LEU A 114 1.44 -1.56 15.34
N GLU A 115 1.34 -0.54 16.19
CA GLU A 115 0.27 0.46 16.13
C GLU A 115 0.26 1.19 14.78
N LEU A 116 1.44 1.54 14.26
CA LEU A 116 1.58 2.14 12.94
C LEU A 116 1.08 1.19 11.83
N GLY A 117 1.52 -0.07 11.88
CA GLY A 117 1.11 -1.09 10.91
C GLY A 117 -0.39 -1.34 10.91
N GLU A 118 -0.99 -1.43 12.10
CA GLU A 118 -2.44 -1.61 12.29
C GLU A 118 -3.22 -0.41 11.75
N SER A 119 -2.81 0.81 12.10
CA SER A 119 -3.47 2.05 11.66
C SER A 119 -3.47 2.18 10.13
N ILE A 120 -2.34 1.86 9.50
CA ILE A 120 -2.22 1.91 8.04
C ILE A 120 -3.04 0.81 7.38
N LEU A 121 -2.99 -0.42 7.90
CA LEU A 121 -3.74 -1.53 7.36
C LEU A 121 -5.26 -1.29 7.43
N GLU A 122 -5.75 -0.75 8.54
CA GLU A 122 -7.19 -0.46 8.67
C GLU A 122 -7.61 0.70 7.76
N SER A 123 -6.75 1.72 7.60
CA SER A 123 -6.98 2.78 6.63
C SER A 123 -7.04 2.23 5.19
N ALA A 124 -6.14 1.31 4.83
CA ALA A 124 -6.16 0.64 3.54
C ALA A 124 -7.42 -0.23 3.37
N ASN A 125 -7.83 -0.95 4.41
CA ASN A 125 -9.05 -1.76 4.40
C ASN A 125 -10.30 -0.90 4.13
N HIS A 126 -10.46 0.21 4.84
CA HIS A 126 -11.58 1.14 4.61
C HIS A 126 -11.61 1.68 3.18
N ILE A 127 -10.45 1.97 2.58
CA ILE A 127 -10.38 2.44 1.19
C ILE A 127 -10.79 1.33 0.23
N VAL A 128 -10.28 0.11 0.42
CA VAL A 128 -10.65 -1.04 -0.41
C VAL A 128 -12.15 -1.30 -0.30
N GLU A 129 -12.71 -1.32 0.91
CA GLU A 129 -14.15 -1.54 1.13
C GLU A 129 -15.01 -0.45 0.47
N ALA A 130 -14.58 0.82 0.51
CA ALA A 130 -15.32 1.93 -0.07
C ALA A 130 -15.34 1.94 -1.61
N VAL A 131 -14.42 1.22 -2.26
CA VAL A 131 -14.30 1.17 -3.73
C VAL A 131 -14.80 -0.15 -4.30
N VAL A 132 -14.66 -1.24 -3.56
CA VAL A 132 -15.03 -2.59 -3.98
C VAL A 132 -16.51 -2.90 -3.73
N ASN A 133 -17.12 -2.31 -2.69
CA ASN A 133 -18.54 -2.47 -2.33
C ASN A 133 -19.40 -1.31 -2.82
#